data_AF-A0A370H316-F1
#
_entry.id   AF-A0A370H316-F1
#
_cell.length_a   1.000
_cell.length_b   1.000
_cell.length_c   1.000
_cell.angle_alpha   90.00
_cell.angle_beta   90.00
_cell.angle_gamma   90.00
#
_symmetry.space_group_name_H-M   'P 1'
#
loop_
_entity.id
_entity.type
_entity.pdbx_description
1 polymer ?
#
loop_
_entity_poly.entity_id
_entity_poly.type
_entity_poly.pdbx_seq_one_letter_code
_entity_poly.pdbx_strand_id
1 'polypeptide(L)'
;MTSSAAPVQIPSSTSPARVALSRLWHFLTQPERLLGMLLALILGALVLVPLFELIRETLTVQPYDRAYLPRAQPGEFTLFHYERVFAGRLSWAIFYKPFLNSLVTAFAATAICLTLGASLAWLIVRTNIPFRNFLHTLVMIPYMLPSWVMALA
;
A
#
# COMPACT_ATOMS: atom_id res chain seq x y z
N MET A 1 -54.80 -28.08 -52.62
CA MET A 1 -53.54 -27.47 -53.05
C MET A 1 -53.83 -25.98 -53.17
N THR A 2 -53.48 -25.12 -52.22
CA THR A 2 -52.13 -24.60 -52.06
C THR A 2 -51.82 -24.24 -50.60
N SER A 3 -50.59 -24.57 -50.23
CA SER A 3 -50.01 -24.50 -48.91
C SER A 3 -49.91 -23.07 -48.38
N SER A 4 -50.34 -22.88 -47.13
CA SER A 4 -49.94 -21.79 -46.25
C SER A 4 -48.42 -21.80 -46.08
N ALA A 5 -47.74 -20.72 -46.47
CA ALA A 5 -46.32 -20.52 -46.20
C ALA A 5 -46.19 -19.51 -45.04
N ALA A 6 -45.89 -20.01 -43.85
CA ALA A 6 -45.52 -19.18 -42.72
C ALA A 6 -44.18 -18.45 -43.02
N PRO A 7 -44.03 -17.17 -42.63
CA PRO A 7 -42.76 -16.48 -42.82
C PRO A 7 -41.69 -17.13 -41.95
N VAL A 8 -40.59 -17.51 -42.60
CA VAL A 8 -39.39 -18.08 -41.99
C VAL A 8 -38.81 -17.06 -41.00
N GLN A 9 -38.82 -17.41 -39.71
CA GLN A 9 -38.09 -16.69 -38.69
C GLN A 9 -36.59 -16.95 -38.90
N ILE A 10 -35.88 -15.97 -39.46
CA ILE A 10 -34.43 -16.04 -39.62
C ILE A 10 -33.81 -15.80 -38.23
N PRO A 11 -33.02 -16.74 -37.67
CA PRO A 11 -32.34 -16.52 -36.41
C PRO A 11 -31.32 -15.39 -36.59
N SER A 12 -31.47 -14.28 -35.85
CA SER A 12 -30.47 -13.22 -35.82
C SER A 12 -29.20 -13.77 -35.18
N SER A 13 -28.21 -14.12 -36.01
CA SER A 13 -26.89 -14.55 -35.57
C SER A 13 -26.17 -13.39 -34.91
N THR A 14 -26.42 -13.15 -33.62
CA THR A 14 -25.64 -12.20 -32.83
C THR A 14 -24.24 -12.79 -32.65
N SER A 15 -23.30 -12.34 -33.48
CA SER A 15 -21.89 -12.70 -33.35
C SER A 15 -21.41 -12.35 -31.94
N PRO A 16 -20.86 -13.30 -31.18
CA PRO A 16 -20.39 -13.08 -29.80
C PRO A 16 -19.31 -11.98 -29.74
N ALA A 17 -18.55 -11.80 -30.82
CA ALA A 17 -17.53 -10.75 -30.96
C ALA A 17 -18.14 -9.34 -30.96
N ARG A 18 -19.30 -9.12 -31.61
CA ARG A 18 -19.95 -7.80 -31.62
C ARG A 18 -20.56 -7.44 -30.26
N VAL A 19 -21.01 -8.43 -29.51
CA VAL A 19 -21.53 -8.25 -28.14
C VAL A 19 -20.40 -7.96 -27.14
N ALA A 20 -19.24 -8.60 -27.29
CA ALA A 20 -18.05 -8.28 -26.50
C ALA A 20 -17.53 -6.85 -26.79
N LEU A 21 -17.52 -6.46 -28.07
CA LEU A 21 -17.10 -5.12 -28.51
C LEU A 21 -18.04 -4.02 -27.98
N SER A 22 -19.36 -4.21 -28.04
CA SER A 22 -20.33 -3.20 -27.57
C SER A 22 -20.34 -3.07 -26.05
N ARG A 23 -20.13 -4.18 -25.32
CA ARG A 23 -19.98 -4.15 -23.86
C ARG A 23 -18.69 -3.45 -23.43
N LEU A 24 -17.58 -3.70 -24.12
CA LEU A 24 -16.31 -3.01 -23.89
C LEU A 24 -16.44 -1.51 -24.20
N TRP A 25 -17.17 -1.17 -25.27
CA TRP A 25 -17.45 0.22 -25.64
C TRP A 25 -18.31 0.93 -24.59
N HIS A 26 -19.41 0.34 -24.12
CA HIS A 26 -20.25 0.91 -23.06
C HIS A 26 -19.55 0.96 -21.69
N PHE A 27 -18.65 0.02 -21.41
CA PHE A 27 -17.84 0.03 -20.19
C PHE A 27 -16.76 1.13 -20.22
N LEU A 28 -16.22 1.42 -21.41
CA LEU A 28 -15.24 2.49 -21.65
C LEU A 28 -15.88 3.86 -21.97
N THR A 29 -17.18 3.96 -22.28
CA THR A 29 -17.85 5.26 -22.53
C THR A 29 -18.64 5.80 -21.34
N GLN A 30 -18.57 5.12 -20.17
CA GLN A 30 -19.03 5.71 -18.91
C GLN A 30 -17.99 6.71 -18.41
N PRO A 31 -18.29 8.03 -18.42
CA PRO A 31 -17.32 9.08 -18.09
C PRO A 31 -16.78 8.94 -16.67
N GLU A 32 -17.56 8.37 -15.74
CA GLU A 32 -17.14 8.13 -14.36
C GLU A 32 -16.05 7.05 -14.26
N ARG A 33 -16.18 5.97 -15.04
CA ARG A 33 -15.20 4.87 -15.05
C ARG A 33 -13.91 5.25 -15.75
N LEU A 34 -14.01 6.02 -16.83
CA LEU A 34 -12.83 6.58 -17.50
C LEU A 34 -12.05 7.51 -16.56
N LEU A 35 -12.76 8.41 -15.86
CA LEU A 35 -12.14 9.30 -14.89
C LEU A 35 -11.49 8.50 -13.74
N GLY A 36 -12.15 7.46 -13.25
CA GLY A 36 -11.60 6.56 -12.23
C GLY A 36 -10.35 5.80 -12.71
N MET A 37 -10.35 5.28 -13.95
CA MET A 37 -9.20 4.60 -14.54
C MET A 37 -8.05 5.56 -14.80
N LEU A 38 -8.33 6.76 -15.31
CA LEU A 38 -7.34 7.81 -15.50
C LEU A 38 -6.71 8.23 -14.17
N LEU A 39 -7.53 8.48 -13.15
CA LEU A 39 -7.06 8.84 -11.82
C LEU A 39 -6.22 7.72 -11.19
N ALA A 40 -6.67 6.46 -11.30
CA ALA A 40 -5.93 5.31 -10.83
C ALA A 40 -4.59 5.14 -11.57
N LEU A 41 -4.55 5.39 -12.89
CA LEU A 41 -3.32 5.38 -13.68
C LEU A 41 -2.37 6.49 -13.25
N ILE A 42 -2.87 7.70 -13.02
CA ILE A 42 -2.06 8.84 -12.55
C ILE A 42 -1.50 8.55 -11.16
N LEU A 43 -2.34 8.09 -10.21
CA LEU A 43 -1.89 7.72 -8.86
C LEU A 43 -0.89 6.56 -8.90
N GLY A 44 -1.16 5.54 -9.71
CA GLY A 44 -0.26 4.41 -9.93
C GLY A 44 1.08 4.87 -10.47
N ALA A 45 1.08 5.72 -11.51
CA ALA A 45 2.30 6.29 -12.06
C ALA A 45 3.07 7.11 -11.00
N LEU A 46 2.38 7.92 -10.20
CA LEU A 46 2.99 8.76 -9.17
C LEU A 46 3.64 7.94 -8.04
N VAL A 47 3.13 6.74 -7.74
CA VAL A 47 3.73 5.80 -6.77
C VAL A 47 4.84 4.98 -7.41
N LEU A 48 4.65 4.52 -8.65
CA LEU A 48 5.59 3.62 -9.33
C LEU A 48 6.87 4.33 -9.78
N VAL A 49 6.78 5.60 -10.21
CA VAL A 49 7.96 6.37 -10.61
C VAL A 49 9.00 6.49 -9.49
N PRO A 50 8.70 6.98 -8.28
CA PRO A 50 9.70 7.06 -7.21
C PRO A 50 10.19 5.69 -6.74
N LEU A 51 9.36 4.64 -6.82
CA LEU A 51 9.81 3.28 -6.53
C LEU A 51 10.81 2.77 -7.58
N PHE A 52 10.57 3.07 -8.86
CA PHE A 52 11.48 2.71 -9.93
C PHE A 52 12.81 3.45 -9.81
N GLU A 53 12.77 4.75 -9.52
CA GLU A 53 13.97 5.54 -9.23
C GLU A 53 14.74 4.96 -8.04
N LEU A 54 14.05 4.62 -6.93
CA LEU A 54 14.71 4.01 -5.77
C LEU A 54 15.44 2.70 -6.13
N ILE A 55 14.83 1.84 -6.94
CA ILE A 55 15.44 0.57 -7.37
C ILE A 55 16.64 0.84 -8.27
N ARG A 56 16.53 1.78 -9.21
CA ARG A 56 17.64 2.17 -10.10
C ARG A 56 18.81 2.69 -9.27
N GLU A 57 18.56 3.65 -8.40
CA GLU A 57 19.57 4.28 -7.57
C GLU A 57 20.26 3.30 -6.61
N THR A 58 19.56 2.25 -6.18
CA THR A 58 20.18 1.19 -5.35
C THR A 58 21.11 0.28 -6.15
N LEU A 59 20.89 0.15 -7.47
CA LEU A 59 21.64 -0.71 -8.38
C LEU A 59 22.67 0.05 -9.23
N THR A 60 22.69 1.37 -9.17
CA THR A 60 23.61 2.22 -9.95
C THR A 60 24.50 3.04 -9.05
N VAL A 61 25.76 3.23 -9.46
CA VAL A 61 26.71 4.08 -8.71
C VAL A 61 26.24 5.53 -8.72
N GLN A 62 26.11 6.12 -7.54
CA GLN A 62 25.76 7.54 -7.41
C GLN A 62 27.00 8.44 -7.31
N PRO A 63 26.88 9.74 -7.64
CA PRO A 63 27.98 10.69 -7.54
C PRO A 63 28.57 10.78 -6.12
N TYR A 64 27.78 10.48 -5.08
CA TYR A 64 28.21 10.46 -3.68
C TYR A 64 29.10 9.26 -3.34
N ASP A 65 28.97 8.15 -4.07
CA ASP A 65 29.78 6.94 -3.84
C ASP A 65 31.20 7.03 -4.38
N ARG A 66 31.55 8.12 -5.06
CA ARG A 66 32.92 8.39 -5.52
C ARG A 66 33.95 8.40 -4.39
N ALA A 67 33.52 8.66 -3.14
CA ALA A 67 34.37 8.54 -1.96
C ALA A 67 34.80 7.09 -1.67
N TYR A 68 34.01 6.10 -2.11
CA TYR A 68 34.25 4.67 -1.88
C TYR A 68 34.70 3.95 -3.17
N LEU A 69 34.22 4.37 -4.34
CA LEU A 69 34.52 3.81 -5.66
C LEU A 69 35.05 4.90 -6.61
N PRO A 70 36.32 5.32 -6.47
CA PRO A 70 36.88 6.42 -7.27
C PRO A 70 37.06 6.11 -8.77
N ARG A 71 36.94 4.84 -9.18
CA ARG A 71 37.08 4.40 -10.59
C ARG A 71 35.77 4.08 -11.30
N ALA A 72 34.64 4.03 -10.57
CA ALA A 72 33.34 3.70 -11.16
C ALA A 72 32.65 4.97 -11.67
N GLN A 73 32.09 4.92 -12.88
CA GLN A 73 31.37 6.05 -13.45
C GLN A 73 29.92 6.10 -12.91
N PRO A 74 29.35 7.29 -12.66
CA PRO A 74 27.95 7.39 -12.25
C PRO A 74 27.03 6.74 -13.28
N GLY A 75 26.12 5.87 -12.83
CA GLY A 75 25.22 5.11 -13.70
C GLY A 75 25.73 3.71 -14.09
N GLU A 76 26.94 3.32 -13.70
CA GLU A 76 27.38 1.93 -13.82
C GLU A 76 26.60 1.03 -12.85
N PHE A 77 26.24 -0.17 -13.32
CA PHE A 77 25.60 -1.17 -12.48
C PHE A 77 26.55 -1.67 -11.40
N THR A 78 26.09 -1.68 -10.15
CA THR A 78 26.88 -2.11 -9.00
C THR A 78 26.03 -2.88 -7.97
N LEU A 79 26.66 -3.86 -7.32
CA LEU A 79 26.10 -4.57 -6.15
C LEU A 79 26.74 -4.12 -4.83
N PHE A 80 27.61 -3.11 -4.89
CA PHE A 80 28.38 -2.61 -3.75
C PHE A 80 27.50 -2.18 -2.57
N HIS A 81 26.35 -1.56 -2.82
CA HIS A 81 25.42 -1.11 -1.78
C HIS A 81 24.89 -2.27 -0.93
N TYR A 82 24.51 -3.37 -1.58
CA TYR A 82 24.01 -4.57 -0.89
C TYR A 82 25.11 -5.23 -0.06
N GLU A 83 26.30 -5.43 -0.64
CA GLU A 83 27.43 -6.00 0.09
C GLU A 83 27.81 -5.14 1.30
N ARG A 84 27.83 -3.82 1.15
CA ARG A 84 28.14 -2.88 2.22
C ARG A 84 27.11 -2.91 3.35
N VAL A 85 25.82 -3.03 3.03
CA VAL A 85 24.74 -3.04 4.03
C VAL A 85 24.68 -4.38 4.76
N PHE A 86 24.85 -5.52 4.07
CA PHE A 86 24.68 -6.84 4.66
C PHE A 86 25.96 -7.50 5.19
N ALA A 87 27.10 -7.32 4.50
CA ALA A 87 28.36 -8.02 4.77
C ALA A 87 29.56 -7.09 5.09
N GLY A 88 29.36 -5.78 5.04
CA GLY A 88 30.37 -4.78 5.38
C GLY A 88 30.72 -4.77 6.87
N ARG A 89 31.91 -4.25 7.19
CA ARG A 89 32.39 -4.08 8.58
C ARG A 89 31.44 -3.25 9.46
N LEU A 90 30.65 -2.37 8.83
CA LEU A 90 29.69 -1.49 9.51
C LEU A 90 28.23 -1.97 9.40
N SER A 91 27.98 -3.13 8.78
CA SER A 91 26.62 -3.69 8.59
C SER A 91 25.83 -3.79 9.88
N TRP A 92 26.49 -4.16 10.99
CA TRP A 92 25.85 -4.25 12.30
C TRP A 92 25.25 -2.91 12.76
N ALA A 93 25.98 -1.82 12.58
CA ALA A 93 25.53 -0.49 13.00
C ALA A 93 24.53 0.13 12.01
N ILE A 94 24.69 -0.12 10.71
CA ILE A 94 23.86 0.47 9.66
C ILE A 94 22.52 -0.24 9.52
N PHE A 95 22.49 -1.58 9.61
CA PHE A 95 21.30 -2.37 9.29
C PHE A 95 20.76 -3.14 10.50
N TYR A 96 21.55 -4.06 11.05
CA TYR A 96 21.04 -5.04 12.02
C TYR A 96 20.56 -4.41 13.33
N LYS A 97 21.32 -3.47 13.90
CA LYS A 97 20.96 -2.82 15.16
C LYS A 97 19.68 -1.95 15.02
N PRO A 98 19.56 -1.03 14.05
CA PRO A 98 18.32 -0.28 13.84
C PRO A 98 17.11 -1.17 13.51
N PHE A 99 17.33 -2.23 12.73
CA PHE A 99 16.27 -3.18 12.36
C PHE A 99 15.72 -3.90 13.59
N LEU A 100 16.60 -4.47 14.43
CA LEU A 100 16.19 -5.15 15.66
C LEU A 100 15.54 -4.18 16.65
N ASN A 101 16.07 -2.97 16.80
CA ASN A 101 15.45 -1.95 17.65
C ASN A 101 14.01 -1.65 17.18
N SER A 102 13.82 -1.42 15.88
CA SER A 102 12.50 -1.14 15.32
C SER A 102 11.54 -2.31 15.52
N LEU A 103 12.01 -3.55 15.31
CA LEU A 103 11.22 -4.75 15.48
C LEU A 103 10.80 -4.96 16.94
N VAL A 104 11.75 -4.83 17.88
CA VAL A 104 11.50 -4.97 19.31
C VAL A 104 10.54 -3.87 19.78
N THR A 105 10.75 -2.62 19.40
CA THR A 105 9.87 -1.51 19.76
C THR A 105 8.46 -1.71 19.21
N ALA A 106 8.31 -2.08 17.93
CA ALA A 106 7.00 -2.31 17.33
C ALA A 106 6.27 -3.49 18.01
N PHE A 107 6.96 -4.60 18.26
CA PHE A 107 6.36 -5.77 18.90
C PHE A 107 6.01 -5.49 20.37
N ALA A 108 6.90 -4.86 21.13
CA ALA A 108 6.65 -4.51 22.52
C ALA A 108 5.48 -3.52 22.64
N ALA A 109 5.45 -2.48 21.82
CA ALA A 109 4.34 -1.52 21.79
C ALA A 109 3.02 -2.21 21.44
N THR A 110 3.01 -3.08 20.44
CA THR A 110 1.82 -3.84 20.04
C THR A 110 1.34 -4.77 21.16
N ALA A 111 2.25 -5.51 21.80
CA ALA A 111 1.91 -6.43 22.89
C ALA A 111 1.32 -5.69 24.10
N ILE A 112 1.91 -4.56 24.48
CA ILE A 112 1.40 -3.71 25.57
C ILE A 112 0.02 -3.15 25.18
N CYS A 113 -0.12 -2.59 23.98
CA CYS A 113 -1.38 -2.01 23.50
C CYS A 113 -2.50 -3.04 23.43
N LEU A 114 -2.23 -4.24 22.90
CA LEU A 114 -3.20 -5.32 22.84
C LEU A 114 -3.58 -5.81 24.24
N THR A 115 -2.62 -6.00 25.13
CA THR A 115 -2.91 -6.50 26.48
C THR A 115 -3.77 -5.50 27.25
N LEU A 116 -3.40 -4.21 27.24
CA LEU A 116 -4.15 -3.16 27.96
C LEU A 116 -5.48 -2.86 27.28
N GLY A 117 -5.49 -2.70 25.96
CA GLY A 117 -6.69 -2.41 25.19
C GLY A 117 -7.71 -3.54 25.24
N ALA A 118 -7.27 -4.80 25.06
CA ALA A 118 -8.17 -5.95 25.11
C ALA A 118 -8.69 -6.22 26.53
N SER A 119 -7.85 -6.08 27.57
CA SER A 119 -8.32 -6.25 28.96
C SER A 119 -9.33 -5.18 29.35
N LEU A 120 -9.09 -3.92 29.00
CA LEU A 120 -10.03 -2.82 29.23
C LEU A 120 -11.34 -3.02 28.46
N ALA A 121 -11.26 -3.39 27.17
CA ALA A 121 -12.45 -3.66 26.36
C ALA A 121 -13.26 -4.85 26.90
N TRP A 122 -12.59 -5.93 27.31
CA TRP A 122 -13.25 -7.09 27.92
C TRP A 122 -13.96 -6.70 29.22
N LEU A 123 -13.29 -5.91 30.07
CA LEU A 123 -13.87 -5.46 31.34
C LEU A 123 -15.12 -4.60 31.11
N ILE A 124 -15.07 -3.63 30.19
CA ILE A 124 -16.21 -2.72 29.90
C ILE A 124 -17.41 -3.48 29.33
N VAL A 125 -17.18 -4.49 28.49
CA VAL A 125 -18.26 -5.22 27.81
C VAL A 125 -18.84 -6.33 28.67
N ARG A 126 -18.01 -7.05 29.45
CA ARG A 126 -18.43 -8.26 30.18
C ARG A 126 -18.72 -8.00 31.66
N THR A 127 -18.18 -6.94 32.26
CA THR A 127 -18.38 -6.65 33.69
C THR A 127 -19.35 -5.49 33.87
N ASN A 128 -20.27 -5.61 34.84
CA ASN A 128 -21.17 -4.52 35.23
C ASN A 128 -20.42 -3.46 36.07
N ILE A 129 -19.50 -2.73 35.44
CA ILE A 129 -18.73 -1.66 36.11
C ILE A 129 -19.60 -0.41 36.29
N PRO A 130 -19.64 0.21 37.47
CA PRO A 130 -20.21 1.56 37.61
C PRO A 130 -19.40 2.56 36.78
N PHE A 131 -20.07 3.57 36.19
CA PHE A 131 -19.46 4.64 35.36
C PHE A 131 -18.86 4.25 34.00
N ARG A 132 -19.33 3.17 33.35
CA ARG A 132 -18.88 2.76 31.99
C ARG A 132 -18.81 3.89 30.94
N ASN A 133 -19.79 4.81 30.94
CA ASN A 133 -19.85 5.90 29.96
C ASN A 133 -18.73 6.93 30.19
N PHE A 134 -18.36 7.17 31.45
CA PHE A 134 -17.26 8.08 31.78
C PHE A 134 -15.91 7.50 31.34
N LEU A 135 -15.68 6.20 31.60
CA LEU A 135 -14.48 5.50 31.13
C LEU A 135 -14.35 5.52 29.61
N HIS A 136 -15.46 5.31 28.87
CA HIS A 136 -15.45 5.38 27.42
C HIS A 136 -15.07 6.77 26.89
N THR A 137 -15.62 7.83 27.49
CA THR A 137 -15.25 9.22 27.13
C THR A 137 -13.78 9.49 27.42
N LEU A 138 -13.25 9.04 28.56
CA LEU A 138 -11.86 9.26 28.96
C LEU A 138 -10.87 8.61 27.98
N VAL A 139 -11.19 7.42 27.47
CA VAL A 139 -10.39 6.71 26.47
C VAL A 139 -10.41 7.43 25.11
N MET A 140 -11.49 8.14 24.78
CA MET A 140 -11.60 8.86 23.51
C MET A 140 -10.87 10.20 23.49
N ILE A 141 -10.74 10.88 24.63
CA ILE A 141 -10.06 12.18 24.74
C ILE A 141 -8.65 12.16 24.10
N PRO A 142 -7.74 11.23 24.43
CA PRO A 142 -6.39 11.22 23.84
C PRO A 142 -6.39 10.95 22.33
N TYR A 143 -7.41 10.27 21.79
CA TYR A 143 -7.57 10.08 20.35
C TYR A 143 -7.92 11.39 19.62
N MET A 144 -8.58 12.32 20.30
CA MET A 144 -8.94 13.63 19.74
C MET A 144 -7.81 14.66 19.86
N LEU A 145 -6.80 14.41 20.72
CA LEU A 145 -5.68 15.31 20.88
C LEU A 145 -4.74 15.22 19.67
N PRO A 146 -4.35 16.35 19.07
CA PRO A 146 -3.47 16.33 17.92
C PRO A 146 -2.04 15.93 18.36
N SER A 147 -1.34 15.19 17.49
CA SER A 147 -0.03 14.58 17.80
C SER A 147 1.04 15.56 18.28
N TRP A 148 0.98 16.84 17.87
CA TRP A 148 1.95 17.86 18.31
C TRP A 148 1.90 18.17 19.81
N VAL A 149 0.73 18.03 20.45
CA VAL A 149 0.58 18.28 21.90
C VAL A 149 1.35 17.23 22.71
N MET A 150 1.43 15.99 22.21
CA MET A 150 2.21 14.94 22.87
C MET A 150 3.73 15.09 22.65
N ALA A 151 4.17 15.86 21.64
CA ALA A 151 5.58 16.03 21.32
C ALA A 151 6.27 17.18 22.09
N LEU A 152 5.49 18.09 22.68
CA LEU A 152 5.99 19.24 23.46
C LEU A 152 6.05 18.98 24.98
N ALA A 153 5.43 17.89 25.44
CA ALA A 153 5.45 17.46 26.84
C ALA A 153 6.70 16.64 27.14
#